data_AF-A0A4P5VFF1-F1
#
_entry.id   AF-A0A4P5VFF1-F1
#
_cell.length_a   1.000
_cell.length_b   1.000
_cell.length_c   1.000
_cell.angle_alpha   90.00
_cell.angle_beta   90.00
_cell.angle_gamma   90.00
#
_symmetry.space_group_name_H-M   'P 1'
#
loop_
_entity.id
_entity.type
_entity.pdbx_description
1 polymer ?
#
loop_
_entity_poly.entity_id
_entity_poly.type
_entity_poly.pdbx_seq_one_letter_code
_entity_poly.pdbx_strand_id
1 'polypeptide(L)'
;MVVEVGEHGAMLSTFLPLRYPGARCQNGAPQPAPWPGQRLRTCLLLASLKVAAGALAGGWAAAPAQAAEPGSSPERPADLVILEERESLQGHLSVGVFGLQKDPSTADLWRVNIWRQWPDRVVIATDVVRCDPKAPQRITGDRQRVIVRFLNPGGAISRANRLDHMVWWASCFPQQAGQDPATLAATARQLGFSGQLPESEQVIATPPR
;
A
#
# COMPACT_ATOMS: atom_id res chain seq x y z
N MET A 1 -43.58 -19.70 19.18
CA MET A 1 -44.41 -19.32 18.02
C MET A 1 -43.66 -19.79 16.79
N VAL A 2 -44.11 -20.93 16.26
CA VAL A 2 -43.60 -21.54 15.03
C VAL A 2 -44.44 -21.00 13.90
N VAL A 3 -43.80 -20.50 12.84
CA VAL A 3 -44.40 -20.46 11.51
C VAL A 3 -43.34 -20.94 10.54
N GLU A 4 -43.57 -22.15 10.05
CA GLU A 4 -42.94 -22.75 8.88
C GLU A 4 -43.93 -22.67 7.70
N VAL A 5 -43.46 -23.07 6.51
CA VAL A 5 -44.16 -23.31 5.23
C VAL A 5 -44.26 -22.06 4.32
N GLY A 6 -43.83 -22.09 3.05
CA GLY A 6 -43.33 -23.22 2.26
C GLY A 6 -42.84 -22.84 0.86
N GLU A 7 -41.97 -23.72 0.38
CA GLU A 7 -41.84 -24.33 -0.95
C GLU A 7 -42.37 -23.68 -2.26
N HIS A 8 -41.47 -23.76 -3.25
CA HIS A 8 -41.64 -24.15 -4.68
C HIS A 8 -41.24 -23.09 -5.71
N GLY A 9 -40.33 -23.49 -6.60
CA GLY A 9 -40.00 -22.75 -7.81
C GLY A 9 -38.73 -23.25 -8.50
N ALA A 10 -38.71 -24.51 -8.93
CA ALA A 10 -37.71 -25.00 -9.87
C ALA A 10 -38.10 -24.58 -11.30
N MET A 11 -37.14 -24.06 -12.09
CA MET A 11 -37.18 -24.13 -13.55
C MET A 11 -35.78 -24.42 -14.10
N LEU A 12 -35.71 -25.55 -14.80
CA LEU A 12 -34.65 -25.99 -15.69
C LEU A 12 -34.77 -25.27 -17.06
N SER A 13 -33.64 -24.85 -17.65
CA SER A 13 -33.49 -24.78 -19.11
C SER A 13 -32.02 -24.76 -19.56
N THR A 14 -31.47 -25.97 -19.70
CA THR A 14 -30.98 -26.62 -20.93
C THR A 14 -30.38 -25.78 -22.09
N PHE A 15 -29.06 -26.02 -22.37
CA PHE A 15 -28.39 -26.25 -23.70
C PHE A 15 -28.38 -25.14 -24.77
N LEU A 16 -27.38 -24.92 -25.64
CA LEU A 16 -25.98 -25.32 -25.89
C LEU A 16 -25.46 -24.35 -27.04
N PRO A 17 -24.32 -24.53 -27.75
CA PRO A 17 -23.38 -23.47 -28.04
C PRO A 17 -23.39 -23.00 -29.52
N LEU A 18 -22.67 -21.92 -29.83
CA LEU A 18 -22.26 -21.61 -31.21
C LEU A 18 -20.73 -21.47 -31.30
N ARG A 19 -20.16 -22.35 -32.12
CA ARG A 19 -18.76 -22.41 -32.57
C ARG A 19 -18.59 -21.59 -33.87
N TYR A 20 -17.52 -20.78 -33.92
CA TYR A 20 -16.56 -20.54 -35.03
C TYR A 20 -17.08 -20.08 -36.42
N PRO A 21 -16.24 -19.64 -37.40
CA PRO A 21 -14.78 -19.39 -37.42
C PRO A 21 -14.32 -18.06 -38.07
N GLY A 22 -13.04 -17.72 -37.86
CA GLY A 22 -12.10 -17.43 -38.96
C GLY A 22 -11.98 -15.99 -39.51
N ALA A 23 -10.80 -15.39 -39.33
CA ALA A 23 -10.13 -14.65 -40.40
C ALA A 23 -8.61 -14.61 -40.14
N ARG A 24 -7.86 -15.11 -41.12
CA ARG A 24 -6.41 -15.21 -41.19
C ARG A 24 -5.98 -14.46 -42.46
N CYS A 25 -5.24 -13.37 -42.34
CA CYS A 25 -4.40 -12.76 -43.38
C CYS A 25 -3.21 -12.13 -42.62
N GLN A 26 -2.00 -12.70 -42.59
CA GLN A 26 -0.97 -12.66 -43.64
C GLN A 26 -0.74 -11.27 -44.25
N ASN A 27 0.40 -10.64 -43.91
CA ASN A 27 1.47 -10.24 -44.84
C ASN A 27 2.17 -8.93 -44.43
N GLY A 28 3.50 -8.93 -44.56
CA GLY A 28 4.25 -7.75 -45.00
C GLY A 28 5.09 -7.04 -43.94
N ALA A 29 6.34 -7.47 -43.78
CA ALA A 29 7.43 -6.54 -43.48
C ALA A 29 7.65 -5.60 -44.69
N PRO A 30 8.21 -4.40 -44.49
CA PRO A 30 9.67 -4.30 -44.67
C PRO A 30 10.38 -3.39 -43.66
N GLN A 31 11.61 -3.78 -43.33
CA GLN A 31 12.63 -2.94 -42.70
C GLN A 31 13.13 -1.86 -43.68
N PRO A 32 13.49 -0.68 -43.18
CA PRO A 32 14.69 0.02 -43.64
C PRO A 32 15.55 0.40 -42.41
N ALA A 33 16.77 -0.11 -42.28
CA ALA A 33 18.03 0.32 -42.90
C ALA A 33 18.95 0.97 -41.83
N PRO A 34 20.21 0.53 -41.71
CA PRO A 34 21.15 1.03 -40.71
C PRO A 34 21.82 2.34 -41.15
N TRP A 35 21.93 3.29 -40.21
CA TRP A 35 22.73 4.50 -40.41
C TRP A 35 24.22 4.17 -40.32
N PRO A 36 25.03 4.56 -41.31
CA PRO A 36 26.47 4.42 -41.25
C PRO A 36 27.09 5.55 -40.41
N GLY A 37 28.07 5.14 -39.61
CA GLY A 37 29.24 5.87 -39.10
C GLY A 37 29.17 7.40 -38.96
N GLN A 38 29.67 7.89 -37.82
CA GLN A 38 30.87 8.73 -37.88
C GLN A 38 31.53 8.89 -36.50
N ARG A 39 32.80 8.42 -36.49
CA ARG A 39 34.00 9.04 -35.92
C ARG A 39 34.17 9.05 -34.40
N LEU A 40 35.12 8.20 -34.01
CA LEU A 40 36.06 8.44 -32.92
C LEU A 40 36.49 9.92 -32.88
N ARG A 41 36.31 10.55 -31.72
CA ARG A 41 37.25 11.54 -31.20
C ARG A 41 37.54 11.22 -29.75
N THR A 42 38.60 10.45 -29.59
CA THR A 42 39.44 10.41 -28.39
C THR A 42 39.91 11.84 -28.10
N CYS A 43 39.53 12.36 -26.95
CA CYS A 43 40.30 13.39 -26.25
C CYS A 43 40.38 12.99 -24.79
N LEU A 44 41.57 12.51 -24.43
CA LEU A 44 42.07 12.46 -23.06
C LEU A 44 41.80 13.81 -22.39
N LEU A 45 41.04 13.83 -21.31
CA LEU A 45 41.12 14.88 -20.32
C LEU A 45 40.95 14.26 -18.93
N LEU A 46 42.11 14.05 -18.31
CA LEU A 46 42.42 14.26 -16.90
C LEU A 46 41.48 13.62 -15.86
N ALA A 47 41.98 12.49 -15.36
CA ALA A 47 41.68 11.97 -14.03
C ALA A 47 41.70 13.10 -12.99
N SER A 48 40.53 13.36 -12.40
CA SER A 48 40.41 14.04 -11.12
C SER A 48 39.67 13.09 -10.17
N LEU A 49 40.45 12.34 -9.41
CA LEU A 49 39.98 11.48 -8.34
C LEU A 49 39.41 12.39 -7.23
N LYS A 50 38.10 12.64 -7.25
CA LYS A 50 37.40 13.19 -6.07
C LYS A 50 36.72 12.04 -5.35
N VAL A 51 37.40 11.53 -4.33
CA VAL A 51 36.79 10.70 -3.28
C VAL A 51 35.84 11.62 -2.51
N ALA A 52 34.58 11.68 -2.93
CA ALA A 52 33.51 12.20 -2.11
C ALA A 52 33.02 11.06 -1.22
N ALA A 53 33.65 10.89 -0.05
CA ALA A 53 33.06 10.17 1.06
C ALA A 53 31.90 11.02 1.61
N GLY A 54 30.79 11.05 0.86
CA GLY A 54 29.53 11.64 1.29
C GLY A 54 28.75 10.59 2.05
N ALA A 55 28.81 10.69 3.39
CA ALA A 55 27.96 9.92 4.28
C ALA A 55 26.48 10.22 3.99
N LEU A 56 25.84 9.38 3.17
CA LEU A 56 24.39 9.27 3.13
C LEU A 56 23.98 8.30 4.24
N ALA A 57 24.11 8.76 5.47
CA ALA A 57 23.26 8.26 6.55
C ALA A 57 21.84 8.76 6.25
N GLY A 58 21.16 8.07 5.33
CA GLY A 58 19.72 8.14 5.19
C GLY A 58 19.12 7.56 6.47
N GLY A 59 19.03 8.38 7.51
CA GLY A 59 18.33 8.02 8.73
C GLY A 59 16.86 7.84 8.41
N TRP A 60 16.38 6.60 8.49
CA TRP A 60 14.95 6.29 8.39
C TRP A 60 14.30 6.65 9.71
N ALA A 61 14.07 7.94 9.93
CA ALA A 61 13.25 8.41 11.03
C ALA A 61 11.83 8.63 10.49
N ALA A 62 10.87 7.90 11.05
CA ALA A 62 9.46 8.26 10.91
C ALA A 62 9.29 9.72 11.38
N ALA A 63 8.68 10.56 10.56
CA ALA A 63 8.44 11.95 10.92
C ALA A 63 7.38 12.01 12.03
N PRO A 64 7.57 12.87 13.06
CA PRO A 64 6.61 12.97 14.15
C PRO A 64 5.26 13.48 13.64
N ALA A 65 4.18 12.98 14.25
CA ALA A 65 2.83 13.43 13.96
C ALA A 65 2.71 14.94 14.24
N GLN A 66 2.19 15.70 13.28
CA GLN A 66 1.89 17.12 13.46
C GLN A 66 0.42 17.26 13.87
N ALA A 67 0.19 17.90 15.02
CA ALA A 67 -1.14 18.34 15.42
C ALA A 67 -1.42 19.70 14.77
N ALA A 68 -2.60 19.88 14.20
CA ALA A 68 -3.03 21.18 13.67
C ALA A 68 -3.32 22.17 14.81
N GLU A 69 -3.12 23.47 14.54
CA GLU A 69 -3.43 24.57 15.48
C GLU A 69 -4.92 24.58 15.86
N PRO A 70 -5.27 24.99 17.09
CA PRO A 70 -6.68 25.08 17.52
C PRO A 70 -7.47 26.04 16.62
N GLY A 71 -8.50 25.53 15.93
CA GLY A 71 -9.42 26.35 15.13
C GLY A 71 -9.27 26.24 13.60
N SER A 72 -8.22 25.59 13.09
CA SER A 72 -8.11 25.23 11.68
C SER A 72 -7.88 23.72 11.54
N SER A 73 -8.94 22.95 11.34
CA SER A 73 -8.77 21.59 10.84
C SER A 73 -8.28 21.69 9.39
N PRO A 74 -7.12 21.09 9.04
CA PRO A 74 -6.68 21.07 7.66
C PRO A 74 -7.78 20.46 6.78
N GLU A 75 -7.89 20.96 5.56
CA GLU A 75 -8.81 20.41 4.56
C GLU A 75 -8.38 18.98 4.20
N ARG A 76 -9.34 18.10 3.89
CA ARG A 76 -9.02 16.72 3.48
C ARG A 76 -8.26 16.76 2.15
N PRO A 77 -7.09 16.09 2.05
CA PRO A 77 -6.37 15.97 0.78
C PRO A 77 -7.27 15.34 -0.30
N ALA A 78 -7.15 15.82 -1.54
CA ALA A 78 -7.96 15.32 -2.65
C ALA A 78 -7.72 13.83 -2.97
N ASP A 79 -6.53 13.33 -2.65
CA ASP A 79 -6.12 11.92 -2.80
C ASP A 79 -6.34 11.09 -1.53
N LEU A 80 -7.05 11.62 -0.52
CA LEU A 80 -7.35 10.90 0.71
C LEU A 80 -8.29 9.73 0.46
N VAL A 81 -7.81 8.53 0.78
CA VAL A 81 -8.63 7.32 0.81
C VAL A 81 -9.03 7.03 2.25
N ILE A 82 -10.33 7.10 2.53
CA ILE A 82 -10.89 6.72 3.83
C ILE A 82 -10.88 5.19 3.96
N LEU A 83 -10.30 4.71 5.05
CA LEU A 83 -10.16 3.28 5.36
C LEU A 83 -11.18 2.83 6.40
N GLU A 84 -11.52 3.71 7.33
CA GLU A 84 -12.45 3.40 8.40
C GLU A 84 -13.17 4.68 8.84
N GLU A 85 -14.48 4.55 9.04
CA GLU A 85 -15.29 5.53 9.75
C GLU A 85 -15.99 4.81 10.90
N ARG A 86 -15.96 5.41 12.09
CA ARG A 86 -16.63 4.85 13.26
C ARG A 86 -17.25 5.95 14.11
N GLU A 87 -18.42 5.65 14.66
CA GLU A 87 -18.98 6.43 15.75
C GLU A 87 -18.36 6.01 17.08
N SER A 88 -18.04 7.00 17.91
CA SER A 88 -17.49 6.80 19.26
C SER A 88 -18.14 7.78 20.24
N LEU A 89 -17.88 7.59 21.53
CA LEU A 89 -18.31 8.55 22.56
C LEU A 89 -17.67 9.94 22.37
N GLN A 90 -16.55 10.02 21.65
CA GLN A 90 -15.88 11.27 21.28
C GLN A 90 -16.38 11.83 19.92
N GLY A 91 -17.44 11.26 19.37
CA GLY A 91 -18.00 11.59 18.06
C GLY A 91 -17.39 10.77 16.92
N HIS A 92 -17.60 11.24 15.70
CA HIS A 92 -17.20 10.58 14.48
C HIS A 92 -15.67 10.59 14.29
N LEU A 93 -15.08 9.40 14.15
CA LEU A 93 -13.68 9.20 13.83
C LEU A 93 -13.55 8.70 12.39
N SER A 94 -12.82 9.44 11.56
CA SER A 94 -12.40 8.99 10.22
C SER A 94 -10.90 8.72 10.19
N VAL A 95 -10.50 7.58 9.63
CA VAL A 95 -9.09 7.22 9.41
C VAL A 95 -8.87 6.97 7.94
N GLY A 96 -7.82 7.54 7.37
CA GLY A 96 -7.48 7.39 5.95
C GLY A 96 -6.00 7.46 5.66
N VAL A 97 -5.65 7.23 4.40
CA VAL A 97 -4.28 7.34 3.88
C VAL A 97 -4.22 8.24 2.67
N PHE A 98 -3.12 8.97 2.51
CA PHE A 98 -2.86 9.83 1.36
C PHE A 98 -1.36 10.00 1.12
N GLY A 99 -0.99 10.59 -0.02
CA GLY A 99 0.39 10.96 -0.31
C GLY A 99 1.37 9.78 -0.35
N LEU A 100 0.97 8.67 -0.98
CA LEU A 100 1.83 7.49 -1.15
C LEU A 100 3.10 7.87 -1.94
N GLN A 101 4.26 7.57 -1.37
CA GLN A 101 5.57 7.84 -1.98
C GLN A 101 6.45 6.61 -1.91
N LYS A 102 6.87 6.11 -3.08
CA LYS A 102 7.79 4.99 -3.16
C LYS A 102 9.19 5.41 -2.70
N ASP A 103 9.86 4.56 -1.92
CA ASP A 103 11.24 4.82 -1.54
C ASP A 103 12.18 4.64 -2.74
N PRO A 104 13.07 5.60 -3.05
CA PRO A 104 13.94 5.52 -4.22
C PRO A 104 15.09 4.51 -4.04
N SER A 105 15.43 4.16 -2.81
CA SER A 105 16.54 3.24 -2.49
C SER A 105 16.09 1.79 -2.30
N THR A 106 14.82 1.58 -1.98
CA THR A 106 14.28 0.26 -1.62
C THR A 106 12.92 0.05 -2.29
N ALA A 107 12.89 -0.82 -3.31
CA ALA A 107 11.75 -0.93 -4.24
C ALA A 107 10.44 -1.45 -3.64
N ASP A 108 10.47 -2.09 -2.47
CA ASP A 108 9.31 -2.64 -1.77
C ASP A 108 8.83 -1.74 -0.62
N LEU A 109 9.42 -0.56 -0.44
CA LEU A 109 9.04 0.36 0.63
C LEU A 109 8.29 1.59 0.13
N TRP A 110 7.32 1.98 0.94
CA TRP A 110 6.46 3.13 0.72
C TRP A 110 6.40 3.98 1.97
N ARG A 111 6.47 5.30 1.81
CA ARG A 111 6.06 6.29 2.80
C ARG A 111 4.60 6.65 2.53
N VAL A 112 3.80 6.72 3.59
CA VAL A 112 2.37 7.05 3.49
C VAL A 112 1.96 7.94 4.65
N ASN A 113 1.10 8.93 4.39
CA ASN A 113 0.54 9.75 5.45
C ASN A 113 -0.78 9.16 5.94
N ILE A 114 -0.91 9.03 7.25
CA ILE A 114 -2.10 8.56 7.94
C ILE A 114 -2.87 9.77 8.44
N TRP A 115 -4.07 9.93 7.90
CA TRP A 115 -5.05 10.91 8.34
C TRP A 115 -5.89 10.33 9.47
N ARG A 116 -5.96 11.01 10.62
CA ARG A 116 -6.90 10.68 11.70
C ARG A 116 -7.66 11.94 12.09
N GLN A 117 -8.97 11.90 11.91
CA GLN A 117 -9.85 13.03 12.17
C GLN A 117 -10.92 12.66 13.21
N TRP A 118 -10.99 13.49 14.24
CA TRP A 118 -12.10 13.58 15.19
C TRP A 118 -12.88 14.87 14.90
N PRO A 119 -14.03 15.13 15.56
CA PRO A 119 -14.82 16.33 15.32
C PRO A 119 -14.05 17.65 15.56
N ASP A 120 -13.11 17.65 16.52
CA ASP A 120 -12.40 18.83 17.00
C ASP A 120 -10.92 18.89 16.59
N ARG A 121 -10.37 17.81 16.01
CA ARG A 121 -8.93 17.72 15.70
C ARG A 121 -8.61 16.81 14.53
N VAL A 122 -7.51 17.12 13.87
CA VAL A 122 -6.86 16.25 12.89
C VAL A 122 -5.41 15.99 13.31
N VAL A 123 -4.99 14.74 13.20
CA VAL A 123 -3.61 14.31 13.39
C VAL A 123 -3.13 13.62 12.12
N ILE A 124 -2.02 14.09 11.58
CA ILE A 124 -1.34 13.48 10.44
C ILE A 124 -0.04 12.86 10.93
N ALA A 125 0.16 11.57 10.65
CA ALA A 125 1.41 10.86 10.94
C ALA A 125 1.96 10.23 9.67
N THR A 126 3.28 10.05 9.57
CA THR A 126 3.89 9.35 8.44
C THR A 126 4.30 7.95 8.87
N ASP A 127 3.79 6.96 8.15
CA ASP A 127 4.18 5.56 8.30
C ASP A 127 5.07 5.12 7.14
N VAL A 128 5.80 4.04 7.37
CA VAL A 128 6.53 3.31 6.31
C VAL A 128 5.93 1.92 6.19
N VAL A 129 5.67 1.47 4.96
CA VAL A 129 5.07 0.17 4.65
C VAL A 129 6.00 -0.63 3.74
N ARG A 130 6.19 -1.92 4.06
CA ARG A 130 6.92 -2.88 3.22
C ARG A 130 5.96 -3.84 2.55
N CYS A 131 6.02 -3.91 1.22
CA CYS A 131 5.14 -4.71 0.38
C CYS A 131 5.72 -6.08 -0.02
N ASP A 132 6.78 -6.55 0.66
CA ASP A 132 7.40 -7.85 0.41
C ASP A 132 6.46 -9.00 0.84
N PRO A 133 6.11 -9.95 -0.04
CA PRO A 133 5.32 -11.13 0.31
C PRO A 133 5.89 -12.03 1.41
N LYS A 134 7.21 -11.99 1.64
CA LYS A 134 7.89 -12.78 2.66
C LYS A 134 8.00 -12.07 4.00
N ALA A 135 7.97 -10.74 3.99
CA ALA A 135 8.08 -9.91 5.19
C ALA A 135 7.22 -8.64 5.08
N PRO A 136 5.88 -8.75 5.03
CA PRO A 136 5.00 -7.59 4.99
C PRO A 136 5.10 -6.82 6.30
N GLN A 137 5.31 -5.52 6.23
CA GLN A 137 5.53 -4.70 7.43
C GLN A 137 4.80 -3.37 7.38
N ARG A 138 4.40 -2.88 8.56
CA ARG A 138 4.06 -1.49 8.80
C ARG A 138 4.92 -0.97 9.93
N ILE A 139 5.58 0.15 9.69
CA ILE A 139 6.43 0.85 10.64
C ILE A 139 5.74 2.17 10.95
N THR A 140 5.41 2.36 12.22
CA THR A 140 4.78 3.57 12.75
C THR A 140 5.70 4.14 13.80
N GLY A 141 5.73 5.46 14.00
CA GLY A 141 6.59 6.01 15.04
C GLY A 141 6.34 7.46 15.36
N ASP A 142 6.88 7.88 16.49
CA ASP A 142 6.97 9.26 16.93
C ASP A 142 8.37 9.54 17.49
N ARG A 143 8.54 10.64 18.22
CA ARG A 143 9.84 11.01 18.80
C ARG A 143 10.31 10.08 19.92
N GLN A 144 9.42 9.29 20.52
CA GLN A 144 9.70 8.47 21.69
C GLN A 144 9.85 7.00 21.35
N ARG A 145 9.13 6.51 20.33
CA ARG A 145 9.18 5.11 19.93
C ARG A 145 8.95 4.89 18.45
N VAL A 146 9.56 3.84 17.94
CA VAL A 146 9.26 3.24 16.64
C VAL A 146 8.63 1.89 16.89
N ILE A 147 7.53 1.60 16.23
CA ILE A 147 6.82 0.32 16.31
C ILE A 147 6.85 -0.32 14.93
N VAL A 148 7.42 -1.52 14.86
CA VAL A 148 7.48 -2.35 13.66
C VAL A 148 6.47 -3.48 13.83
N ARG A 149 5.47 -3.53 12.95
CA ARG A 149 4.48 -4.62 12.89
C ARG A 149 4.76 -5.48 11.67
N PHE A 150 4.96 -6.77 11.90
CA PHE A 150 5.02 -7.79 10.87
C PHE A 150 3.61 -8.32 10.63
N LEU A 151 3.15 -8.23 9.40
CA LEU A 151 1.77 -8.50 9.01
C LEU A 151 1.69 -9.79 8.21
N ASN A 152 0.51 -10.40 8.21
CA ASN A 152 0.21 -11.60 7.44
C ASN A 152 -0.97 -11.34 6.49
N PRO A 153 -0.78 -10.63 5.36
CA PRO A 153 -1.85 -10.41 4.40
C PRO A 153 -2.51 -11.72 3.98
N GLY A 154 -3.83 -11.78 4.13
CA GLY A 154 -4.63 -12.99 3.91
C GLY A 154 -4.69 -13.97 5.09
N GLY A 155 -4.06 -13.63 6.21
CA GLY A 155 -4.23 -14.27 7.50
C GLY A 155 -5.49 -13.82 8.24
N ALA A 156 -5.61 -14.23 9.51
CA ALA A 156 -6.74 -13.90 10.34
C ALA A 156 -6.78 -12.40 10.71
N ILE A 157 -7.93 -11.77 10.53
CA ILE A 157 -8.16 -10.37 10.88
C ILE A 157 -8.94 -10.27 12.19
N SER A 158 -8.45 -9.42 13.08
CA SER A 158 -9.06 -9.08 14.36
C SER A 158 -9.20 -7.56 14.48
N ARG A 159 -9.97 -7.07 15.47
CA ARG A 159 -10.04 -5.63 15.74
C ARG A 159 -8.65 -5.01 15.99
N ALA A 160 -7.72 -5.77 16.56
CA ALA A 160 -6.39 -5.27 16.93
C ALA A 160 -5.47 -5.02 15.73
N ASN A 161 -5.52 -5.86 14.69
CA ASN A 161 -4.64 -5.75 13.51
C ASN A 161 -5.34 -5.16 12.28
N ARG A 162 -6.68 -5.04 12.28
CA ARG A 162 -7.46 -4.61 11.11
C ARG A 162 -6.98 -3.29 10.50
N LEU A 163 -6.70 -2.28 11.32
CA LEU A 163 -6.24 -0.99 10.80
C LEU A 163 -4.84 -1.10 10.16
N ASP A 164 -3.93 -1.88 10.73
CA ASP A 164 -2.62 -2.11 10.14
C ASP A 164 -2.74 -2.77 8.76
N HIS A 165 -3.63 -3.75 8.64
CA HIS A 165 -3.91 -4.40 7.37
C HIS A 165 -4.58 -3.46 6.36
N MET A 166 -5.54 -2.62 6.78
CA MET A 166 -6.17 -1.64 5.89
C MET A 166 -5.14 -0.65 5.32
N VAL A 167 -4.27 -0.10 6.18
CA VAL A 167 -3.19 0.81 5.76
C VAL A 167 -2.22 0.09 4.82
N TRP A 168 -1.84 -1.14 5.14
CA TRP A 168 -0.93 -1.92 4.32
C TRP A 168 -1.52 -2.23 2.94
N TRP A 169 -2.77 -2.67 2.86
CA TRP A 169 -3.46 -2.96 1.60
C TRP A 169 -3.60 -1.71 0.74
N ALA A 170 -4.04 -0.59 1.33
CA ALA A 170 -4.18 0.67 0.61
C ALA A 170 -2.84 1.21 0.09
N SER A 171 -1.74 0.91 0.79
CA SER A 171 -0.39 1.32 0.38
C SER A 171 0.20 0.43 -0.71
N CYS A 172 0.10 -0.89 -0.56
CA CYS A 172 0.77 -1.85 -1.44
C CYS A 172 -0.06 -2.23 -2.68
N PHE A 173 -1.38 -2.20 -2.57
CA PHE A 173 -2.33 -2.57 -3.62
C PHE A 173 -3.53 -1.60 -3.59
N PRO A 174 -3.36 -0.35 -4.05
CA PRO A 174 -4.36 0.72 -3.88
C PRO A 174 -5.73 0.39 -4.47
N GLN A 175 -5.83 -0.56 -5.41
CA GLN A 175 -7.10 -1.07 -5.93
C GLN A 175 -7.95 -1.81 -4.89
N GLN A 176 -7.33 -2.25 -3.79
CA GLN A 176 -7.98 -2.90 -2.64
C GLN A 176 -8.22 -1.92 -1.48
N ALA A 177 -7.88 -0.63 -1.63
CA ALA A 177 -8.06 0.35 -0.58
C ALA A 177 -9.55 0.49 -0.20
N GLY A 178 -9.83 0.62 1.10
CA GLY A 178 -11.20 0.68 1.64
C GLY A 178 -11.93 -0.66 1.72
N GLN A 179 -11.38 -1.75 1.16
CA GLN A 179 -11.95 -3.07 1.35
C GLN A 179 -11.61 -3.63 2.74
N ASP A 180 -12.52 -4.45 3.28
CA ASP A 180 -12.28 -5.17 4.52
C ASP A 180 -11.15 -6.20 4.32
N PRO A 181 -10.01 -6.10 5.04
CA PRO A 181 -8.93 -7.08 4.90
C PRO A 181 -9.35 -8.53 5.18
N ALA A 182 -10.42 -8.75 5.96
CA ALA A 182 -10.93 -10.08 6.27
C ALA A 182 -11.49 -10.80 5.03
N THR A 183 -11.84 -10.07 3.97
CA THR A 183 -12.35 -10.64 2.71
C THR A 183 -11.24 -10.85 1.67
N LEU A 184 -10.03 -10.37 1.93
CA LEU A 184 -8.93 -10.34 0.95
C LEU A 184 -8.03 -11.58 0.95
N ALA A 185 -8.36 -12.63 1.71
CA ALA A 185 -7.51 -13.82 1.81
C ALA A 185 -7.27 -14.54 0.47
N ALA A 186 -8.29 -14.62 -0.38
CA ALA A 186 -8.13 -15.22 -1.71
C ALA A 186 -7.20 -14.38 -2.60
N THR A 187 -7.39 -13.06 -2.61
CA THR A 187 -6.55 -12.09 -3.32
C THR A 187 -5.10 -12.15 -2.85
N ALA A 188 -4.86 -12.22 -1.54
CA ALA A 188 -3.52 -12.34 -0.97
C ALA A 188 -2.78 -13.58 -1.49
N ARG A 189 -3.46 -14.74 -1.54
CA ARG A 189 -2.85 -15.97 -2.08
C ARG A 189 -2.50 -15.85 -3.56
N GLN A 190 -3.34 -15.20 -4.36
CA GLN A 190 -3.06 -14.95 -5.78
C GLN A 190 -1.83 -14.05 -5.97
N LEU A 191 -1.59 -13.13 -5.04
CA LEU A 191 -0.45 -12.22 -5.03
C LEU A 191 0.81 -12.84 -4.39
N GLY A 192 0.76 -14.10 -3.95
CA GLY A 192 1.91 -14.84 -3.42
C GLY A 192 2.12 -14.73 -1.90
N PHE A 193 1.15 -14.18 -1.15
CA PHE A 193 1.20 -14.16 0.31
C PHE A 193 0.74 -15.51 0.87
N SER A 194 1.41 -16.01 1.91
CA SER A 194 1.11 -17.34 2.45
C SER A 194 -0.20 -17.39 3.25
N GLY A 195 -0.59 -16.27 3.87
CA GLY A 195 -1.68 -16.23 4.85
C GLY A 195 -1.36 -16.98 6.16
N GLN A 196 -0.13 -17.47 6.32
CA GLN A 196 0.34 -18.27 7.46
C GLN A 196 1.55 -17.65 8.15
N LEU A 197 1.91 -16.40 7.83
CA LEU A 197 2.99 -15.70 8.52
C LEU A 197 2.57 -15.41 9.97
N PRO A 198 3.47 -15.61 10.95
CA PRO A 198 3.22 -15.14 12.31
C PRO A 198 3.22 -13.61 12.32
N GLU A 199 2.14 -13.02 12.82
CA GLU A 199 2.10 -11.59 13.09
C GLU A 199 2.84 -11.27 14.40
N SER A 200 3.57 -10.16 14.42
CA SER A 200 4.28 -9.73 15.62
C SER A 200 4.46 -8.22 15.64
N GLU A 201 4.65 -7.67 16.83
CA GLU A 201 4.97 -6.28 17.07
C GLU A 201 6.32 -6.18 17.78
N GLN A 202 7.16 -5.26 17.32
CA GLN A 202 8.40 -4.87 17.99
C GLN A 202 8.36 -3.38 18.30
N VAL A 203 8.60 -3.03 19.55
CA VAL A 203 8.66 -1.64 20.01
C VAL A 203 10.11 -1.28 20.31
N ILE A 204 10.60 -0.27 19.62
CA ILE A 204 11.95 0.26 19.74
C ILE A 204 11.84 1.62 20.43
N ALA A 205 12.31 1.71 21.67
CA ALA A 205 12.41 2.98 22.38
C ALA A 205 13.49 3.84 21.72
N THR A 206 13.17 5.11 21.49
CA THR A 206 14.16 6.08 21.00
C THR A 206 14.74 6.83 22.20
N PRO A 207 16.07 6.89 22.36
CA PRO A 207 16.66 7.68 23.44
C PRO A 207 16.20 9.15 23.37
N PRO A 208 16.02 9.83 24.52
CA PRO A 208 15.80 11.27 24.51
C PRO A 208 17.00 11.96 23.83
N ARG A 209 16.71 12.86 22.87
CA ARG A 209 17.73 13.68 22.19
C ARG A 209 18.17 14.84 23.06
#